data_AF-A0A435TS11-F1
#
_entry.id   AF-A0A435TS11-F1
#
_cell.length_a   1.000
_cell.length_b   1.000
_cell.length_c   1.000
_cell.angle_alpha   90.00
_cell.angle_beta   90.00
_cell.angle_gamma   90.00
#
_symmetry.space_group_name_H-M   'P 1'
#
loop_
_entity.id
_entity.type
_entity.pdbx_description
1 polymer ?
#
loop_
_entity_poly.entity_id
_entity_poly.type
_entity_poly.pdbx_seq_one_letter_code
_entity_poly.pdbx_strand_id
1 'polypeptide(L)'
;MSDISFHDLSSIDADQRASLLKRAEADLTVFVEKVRPIIQAVKDEGDAALIRFARELDKANVAEGKLQVSEAEFDAAFDNVEKDVVESIQFGIDN
;
A
#
# COMPACT_ATOMS: atom_id res chain seq x y z
N MET A 1 -3.98 -17.19 -20.43
CA MET A 1 -3.38 -18.01 -19.36
C MET A 1 -1.92 -17.65 -19.32
N SER A 2 -1.39 -17.19 -18.19
CA SER A 2 0.04 -16.91 -18.08
C SER A 2 0.80 -18.23 -18.15
N ASP A 3 1.82 -18.32 -19.00
CA ASP A 3 2.68 -19.51 -19.08
C ASP A 3 3.43 -19.68 -17.74
N ILE A 4 3.24 -20.83 -17.10
CA ILE A 4 3.90 -21.20 -15.84
C ILE A 4 5.10 -22.08 -16.18
N SER A 5 6.27 -21.73 -15.64
CA SER A 5 7.51 -22.52 -15.84
C SER A 5 7.59 -23.69 -14.87
N PHE A 6 7.90 -24.88 -15.40
CA PHE A 6 8.22 -26.08 -14.62
C PHE A 6 9.74 -26.30 -14.63
N HIS A 7 10.32 -26.59 -13.46
CA HIS A 7 11.75 -26.87 -13.30
C HIS A 7 11.96 -28.22 -12.60
N ASP A 8 12.73 -29.12 -13.20
CA ASP A 8 13.20 -30.35 -12.55
C ASP A 8 14.53 -30.07 -11.84
N LEU A 9 14.52 -30.12 -10.51
CA LEU A 9 15.71 -29.83 -9.71
C LEU A 9 16.84 -30.84 -9.91
N SER A 10 16.53 -32.05 -10.40
CA SER A 10 17.55 -33.07 -10.67
C SER A 10 18.31 -32.83 -11.97
N SER A 11 17.78 -32.01 -12.88
CA SER A 11 18.33 -31.76 -14.21
C SER A 11 19.03 -30.41 -14.35
N ILE A 12 19.13 -29.61 -13.28
CA ILE A 12 19.74 -28.27 -13.30
C ILE A 12 21.00 -28.21 -12.45
N ASP A 13 21.91 -27.32 -12.84
CA ASP A 13 23.14 -27.07 -12.09
C ASP A 13 22.92 -26.15 -10.88
N ALA A 14 24.00 -25.93 -10.12
CA ALA A 14 23.97 -25.11 -8.91
C ALA A 14 23.62 -23.63 -9.20
N ASP A 15 24.03 -23.08 -10.35
CA ASP A 15 23.80 -21.69 -10.72
C ASP A 15 22.35 -21.46 -11.16
N GLN A 16 21.81 -22.39 -11.94
CA GLN A 16 20.39 -22.43 -12.31
C GLN A 16 19.51 -22.56 -11.06
N ARG A 17 19.88 -23.43 -10.13
CA ARG A 17 19.16 -23.56 -8.85
C ARG A 17 19.26 -22.30 -8.00
N ALA A 18 20.43 -21.66 -7.93
CA ALA A 18 20.60 -20.40 -7.22
C ALA A 18 19.76 -19.27 -7.85
N SER A 19 19.59 -19.28 -9.16
CA SER A 19 18.73 -18.33 -9.87
C SER A 19 17.26 -18.43 -9.48
N LEU A 20 16.72 -19.65 -9.30
CA LEU A 20 15.34 -19.88 -8.83
C LEU A 20 15.07 -19.34 -7.42
N LEU A 21 16.12 -19.16 -6.62
CA LEU A 21 16.02 -18.64 -5.24
C LEU A 21 16.12 -17.11 -5.18
N LYS A 22 16.41 -16.46 -6.31
CA LYS A 22 16.37 -15.00 -6.37
C LYS A 22 14.91 -14.56 -6.32
N ARG A 23 14.58 -13.71 -5.34
CA ARG A 23 13.31 -12.99 -5.37
C ARG A 23 13.38 -12.00 -6.53
N ALA A 24 12.30 -11.93 -7.31
CA ALA A 24 12.13 -10.85 -8.26
C ALA A 24 11.94 -9.56 -7.46
N GLU A 25 13.03 -8.86 -7.20
CA GLU A 25 13.00 -7.52 -6.63
C GLU A 25 13.19 -6.52 -7.76
N ALA A 26 12.24 -5.59 -7.88
CA ALA A 26 12.39 -4.48 -8.82
C ALA A 26 13.50 -3.55 -8.29
N ASP A 27 14.31 -3.01 -9.20
CA ASP A 27 15.18 -1.89 -8.86
C ASP A 27 14.32 -0.70 -8.42
N LEU A 28 14.47 -0.30 -7.16
CA LEU A 28 13.68 0.76 -6.55
C LEU A 28 14.26 2.16 -6.78
N THR A 29 15.44 2.28 -7.39
CA THR A 29 16.18 3.56 -7.52
C THR A 29 15.32 4.67 -8.11
N VAL A 30 14.61 4.38 -9.21
CA VAL A 30 13.73 5.35 -9.89
C VAL A 30 12.55 5.79 -9.01
N PHE A 31 12.06 4.92 -8.13
CA PHE A 31 10.98 5.26 -7.19
C PHE A 31 11.50 6.14 -6.06
N VAL A 32 12.71 5.85 -5.55
CA VAL A 32 13.34 6.65 -4.50
C VAL A 32 13.54 8.09 -4.98
N GLU A 33 14.01 8.29 -6.21
CA GLU A 33 14.18 9.63 -6.79
C GLU A 33 12.85 10.41 -6.86
N LYS A 34 11.75 9.75 -7.18
CA LYS A 34 10.41 10.36 -7.23
C LYS A 34 9.83 10.67 -5.86
N VAL A 35 10.14 9.86 -4.84
CA VAL A 35 9.58 10.02 -3.48
C VAL A 35 10.33 11.08 -2.67
N ARG A 36 11.64 11.29 -2.91
CA ARG A 36 12.44 12.30 -2.18
C ARG A 36 11.78 13.69 -2.15
N PRO A 37 11.28 14.26 -3.27
CA PRO A 37 10.60 15.55 -3.25
C PRO A 37 9.32 15.58 -2.40
N ILE A 38 8.56 14.48 -2.36
CA ILE A 38 7.33 14.38 -1.55
C ILE A 38 7.68 14.46 -0.06
N ILE A 39 8.68 13.68 0.37
CA ILE A 39 9.16 13.69 1.76
C ILE A 39 9.67 15.09 2.14
N GLN A 40 10.44 15.72 1.26
CA GLN A 40 10.99 17.06 1.52
C GLN A 40 9.88 18.10 1.63
N ALA A 41 8.89 18.07 0.73
CA ALA A 41 7.74 18.96 0.78
C ALA A 41 6.92 18.78 2.06
N VAL A 42 6.66 17.55 2.49
CA VAL A 42 5.94 17.31 3.77
C VAL A 42 6.76 17.80 4.96
N LYS A 43 8.08 17.63 4.94
CA LYS A 43 8.96 18.14 6.00
C LYS A 43 8.94 19.66 6.10
N ASP A 44 8.96 20.35 4.96
CA ASP A 44 9.09 21.81 4.92
C ASP A 44 7.75 22.54 5.02
N GLU A 45 6.66 21.91 4.53
CA GLU A 45 5.35 22.53 4.37
C GLU A 45 4.24 21.89 5.21
N GLY A 46 4.48 20.73 5.83
CA GLY A 46 3.53 20.03 6.69
C GLY A 46 2.22 19.66 5.99
N ASP A 47 1.10 19.92 6.66
CA ASP A 47 -0.26 19.55 6.23
C ASP A 47 -0.64 20.14 4.86
N ALA A 48 -0.09 21.31 4.51
CA ALA A 48 -0.33 21.93 3.20
C ALA A 48 0.18 21.03 2.05
N ALA A 49 1.35 20.40 2.23
CA ALA A 49 1.86 19.43 1.26
C ALA A 49 1.01 18.15 1.25
N LEU A 50 0.57 17.66 2.41
CA LEU A 50 -0.29 16.47 2.49
C LEU A 50 -1.61 16.68 1.74
N ILE A 51 -2.28 17.81 1.97
CA ILE A 51 -3.54 18.16 1.28
C ILE A 51 -3.31 18.29 -0.23
N ARG A 52 -2.22 18.94 -0.66
CA ARG A 52 -1.85 19.03 -2.07
C ARG A 52 -1.68 17.65 -2.70
N PHE A 53 -0.94 16.75 -2.06
CA PHE A 53 -0.69 15.41 -2.60
C PHE A 53 -1.93 14.52 -2.58
N ALA A 54 -2.81 14.62 -1.57
CA ALA A 54 -4.09 13.91 -1.57
C ALA A 54 -4.95 14.30 -2.81
N ARG A 55 -4.93 15.59 -3.19
CA ARG A 55 -5.61 16.06 -4.40
C ARG A 55 -4.93 15.58 -5.68
N GLU A 56 -3.60 15.61 -5.73
CA GLU A 56 -2.85 15.28 -6.95
C GLU A 56 -2.81 13.78 -7.24
N LEU A 57 -2.60 12.96 -6.21
CA LEU A 57 -2.39 11.51 -6.30
C LEU A 57 -3.71 10.75 -6.17
N ASP A 58 -4.49 11.03 -5.12
CA ASP A 58 -5.71 10.28 -4.80
C ASP A 58 -6.97 10.90 -5.44
N LYS A 59 -6.83 12.09 -6.03
CA LYS A 59 -7.96 12.91 -6.52
C LYS A 59 -8.98 13.25 -5.42
N ALA A 60 -8.55 13.23 -4.17
CA ALA A 60 -9.38 13.54 -3.01
C ALA A 60 -9.30 15.02 -2.65
N ASN A 61 -10.44 15.64 -2.37
CA ASN A 61 -10.50 17.03 -1.91
C ASN A 61 -10.61 17.08 -0.38
N VAL A 62 -9.47 16.98 0.30
CA VAL A 62 -9.40 17.06 1.77
C VAL A 62 -9.35 18.53 2.18
N ALA A 63 -10.30 18.96 3.01
CA ALA A 63 -10.32 20.32 3.54
C ALA A 63 -9.20 20.53 4.59
N GLU A 64 -8.75 21.78 4.74
CA GLU A 64 -7.82 22.14 5.80
C GLU A 64 -8.37 21.77 7.18
N GLY A 65 -7.52 21.20 8.04
CA GLY A 65 -7.93 20.71 9.36
C GLY A 65 -8.79 19.43 9.35
N LYS A 66 -9.00 18.79 8.19
CA LYS A 66 -9.76 17.54 8.03
C LYS A 66 -8.89 16.34 7.62
N LEU A 67 -7.59 16.41 7.89
CA LEU A 67 -6.71 15.24 7.75
C LEU A 67 -7.08 14.13 8.74
N GLN A 68 -7.53 14.50 9.94
CA GLN A 68 -8.04 13.57 10.93
C GLN A 68 -9.53 13.34 10.74
N VAL A 69 -9.93 12.08 10.63
CA VAL A 69 -11.34 11.65 10.62
C VAL A 69 -11.96 11.85 12.00
N SER A 70 -13.20 12.34 12.04
CA SER A 70 -13.95 12.56 13.28
C SER A 70 -14.67 11.30 13.77
N GLU A 71 -14.95 11.22 15.07
CA GLU A 71 -15.72 10.11 15.67
C GLU A 71 -17.10 9.96 14.99
N ALA A 72 -17.77 11.07 14.68
CA ALA A 72 -19.06 11.03 13.99
C ALA A 72 -18.97 10.43 12.58
N GLU A 73 -17.86 10.62 11.86
CA GLU A 73 -17.62 9.99 10.56
C GLU A 73 -17.37 8.49 10.71
N PHE A 74 -16.72 8.05 11.80
CA PHE A 74 -16.61 6.63 12.13
C PHE A 74 -17.97 6.00 12.42
N ASP A 75 -18.78 6.61 13.29
CA ASP A 75 -20.11 6.09 13.64
C ASP A 75 -20.99 5.95 12.39
N ALA A 76 -21.02 6.99 11.55
CA ALA A 76 -21.77 6.96 10.29
C ALA A 76 -21.24 5.89 9.33
N ALA A 77 -19.93 5.62 9.31
CA ALA A 77 -19.37 4.55 8.49
C ALA A 77 -19.81 3.17 9.01
N PHE A 78 -19.78 2.93 10.32
CA PHE A 78 -20.23 1.67 10.92
C PHE A 78 -21.70 1.37 10.64
N ASP A 79 -22.56 2.39 10.63
CA ASP A 79 -23.98 2.25 10.27
C ASP A 79 -24.19 1.76 8.82
N ASN A 80 -23.20 1.92 7.95
CA ASN A 80 -23.26 1.50 6.53
C ASN A 80 -22.65 0.11 6.28
N VAL A 81 -22.12 -0.57 7.29
CA VAL A 81 -21.50 -1.90 7.14
C VAL A 81 -22.43 -2.99 7.66
N GLU A 82 -22.59 -4.07 6.88
CA GLU A 82 -23.36 -5.22 7.31
C GLU A 82 -22.72 -5.90 8.53
N LYS A 83 -23.57 -6.37 9.45
CA LYS A 83 -23.14 -6.92 10.74
C LYS A 83 -22.23 -8.14 10.58
N ASP A 84 -22.48 -8.99 9.59
CA ASP A 84 -21.69 -10.19 9.31
C ASP A 84 -20.25 -9.86 8.85
N VAL A 85 -20.07 -8.77 8.10
CA VAL A 85 -18.75 -8.23 7.73
C VAL A 85 -18.00 -7.77 8.98
N VAL A 86 -18.66 -7.04 9.87
CA VAL A 86 -18.07 -6.59 11.15
C VAL A 86 -17.65 -7.79 12.01
N GLU A 87 -18.53 -8.78 12.16
CA GLU A 87 -18.23 -10.01 12.91
C GLU A 87 -17.07 -10.79 12.29
N SER A 88 -16.98 -10.86 10.96
CA SER A 88 -15.89 -11.54 10.26
C SER A 88 -14.53 -10.87 10.50
N ILE A 89 -14.48 -9.54 10.50
CA ILE A 89 -13.25 -8.78 10.80
C ILE A 89 -12.86 -8.97 12.27
N GLN A 90 -13.83 -8.90 13.20
CA GLN A 90 -13.60 -9.13 14.63
C GLN A 90 -13.03 -10.53 14.90
N PHE A 91 -13.61 -11.56 14.29
CA PHE A 91 -13.06 -12.92 14.37
C PHE A 91 -11.62 -12.99 13.85
N GLY A 92 -11.30 -12.27 12.76
CA GLY A 92 -9.93 -12.18 12.24
C GLY A 92 -8.94 -11.47 13.17
N ILE A 93 -9.40 -10.52 14.00
CA ILE A 93 -8.59 -9.83 15.02
C ILE A 93 -8.30 -10.75 16.21
N ASP A 94 -9.25 -11.61 16.58
CA ASP A 94 -9.14 -12.48 17.76
C ASP A 94 -8.26 -13.73 17.55
N ASN A 95 -8.00 -14.13 16.30
CA ASN A 95 -7.21 -15.33 15.94
C ASN A 95 -5.70 -15.12 16.03
#